data_AF-A0A8S3IAC3-F1
#
_entry.id   AF-A0A8S3IAC3-F1
#
_cell.length_a   1.000
_cell.length_b   1.000
_cell.length_c   1.000
_cell.angle_alpha   90.00
_cell.angle_beta   90.00
_cell.angle_gamma   90.00
#
_symmetry.space_group_name_H-M   'P 1'
#
loop_
_entity.id
_entity.type
_entity.pdbx_description
1 polymer ?
#
loop_
_entity_poly.entity_id
_entity_poly.type
_entity_poly.pdbx_seq_one_letter_code
_entity_poly.pdbx_strand_id
1 'polypeptide(L)'
;SLGGNSKTIMIATLGPANYNYEESLTTLRYANRAKNIKNQPRINEDPKDALLRKFHEEIARLREQLGAKGSGSKKSRRSRNKDGASNDDKNEDDHNDEELYLKEQQDKLNEEKRSIFQKKNLNETEREIMLKELEEKQQEIQREQDERREVQNKIQQMESKLITGGKDIITHTSEQEEILRQKRFCLHNLYFY
;
A
#
# COMPACT_ATOMS: atom_id res chain seq x y z
N SER A 1 -23.76 -23.81 -12.31
CA SER A 1 -24.67 -23.19 -11.32
C SER A 1 -25.13 -21.83 -11.82
N LEU A 2 -26.45 -21.59 -11.81
CA LEU A 2 -27.06 -20.31 -12.17
C LEU A 2 -27.22 -19.47 -10.89
N GLY A 3 -26.83 -18.19 -10.90
CA GLY A 3 -26.93 -17.29 -9.75
C GLY A 3 -25.70 -17.18 -8.85
N GLY A 4 -24.53 -17.63 -9.31
CA GLY A 4 -23.29 -17.65 -8.50
C GLY A 4 -22.17 -16.74 -9.02
N ASN A 5 -20.94 -17.00 -8.55
CA ASN A 5 -19.73 -16.36 -9.04
C ASN A 5 -19.30 -16.98 -10.39
N SER A 6 -19.97 -16.61 -11.47
CA SER A 6 -19.61 -17.05 -12.83
C SER A 6 -20.19 -16.11 -13.89
N LYS A 7 -19.46 -15.93 -15.00
CA LYS A 7 -20.00 -15.32 -16.23
C LYS A 7 -20.68 -16.43 -17.03
N THR A 8 -22.00 -16.37 -17.15
CA THR A 8 -22.79 -17.42 -17.82
C THR A 8 -23.42 -16.88 -19.10
N ILE A 9 -23.34 -17.67 -20.17
CA ILE A 9 -24.01 -17.43 -21.44
C ILE A 9 -24.95 -18.62 -21.69
N MET A 10 -26.18 -18.33 -22.08
CA MET A 10 -27.13 -19.35 -22.54
C MET A 10 -27.37 -19.16 -24.03
N ILE A 11 -27.19 -20.24 -24.81
CA ILE A 11 -27.48 -20.26 -26.24
C ILE A 11 -28.72 -21.14 -26.43
N ALA A 12 -29.78 -20.56 -26.98
CA ALA A 12 -30.99 -21.27 -27.36
C ALA A 12 -30.94 -21.58 -28.86
N THR A 13 -30.96 -22.86 -29.22
CA THR A 13 -30.98 -23.31 -30.62
C THR A 13 -32.39 -23.70 -31.04
N LEU A 14 -32.87 -23.16 -32.15
CA LEU A 14 -34.23 -23.37 -32.64
C LEU A 14 -34.22 -23.85 -34.09
N GLY A 15 -35.17 -24.70 -34.46
CA GLY A 15 -35.37 -25.15 -35.83
C GLY A 15 -36.48 -24.34 -36.53
N PRO A 16 -36.33 -23.97 -37.82
CA PRO A 16 -37.29 -23.11 -38.52
C PRO A 16 -38.57 -23.85 -38.97
N ALA A 17 -38.67 -25.15 -38.77
CA ALA A 17 -39.77 -25.96 -39.28
C ALA A 17 -41.06 -25.83 -38.44
N ASN A 18 -42.22 -25.79 -39.10
CA ASN A 18 -43.52 -25.56 -38.45
C ASN A 18 -43.87 -26.61 -37.39
N TYR A 19 -43.45 -27.87 -37.56
CA TYR A 19 -43.73 -28.93 -36.58
C TYR A 19 -42.94 -28.75 -35.27
N ASN A 20 -41.89 -27.91 -35.25
CA ASN A 20 -41.11 -27.58 -34.05
C ASN A 20 -41.65 -26.36 -33.30
N TYR A 21 -42.80 -25.82 -33.70
CA TYR A 21 -43.32 -24.57 -33.15
C TYR A 21 -43.51 -24.62 -31.62
N GLU A 22 -44.15 -25.67 -31.12
CA GLU A 22 -44.41 -25.83 -29.67
C GLU A 22 -43.10 -25.93 -28.87
N GLU A 23 -42.15 -26.75 -29.31
CA GLU A 23 -40.84 -26.90 -28.66
C GLU A 23 -39.97 -25.64 -28.75
N SER A 24 -40.09 -24.90 -29.85
CA SER A 24 -39.39 -23.63 -30.01
C SER A 24 -39.93 -22.58 -29.05
N LEU A 25 -41.25 -22.57 -28.83
CA LEU A 25 -41.91 -21.69 -27.89
C LEU A 25 -41.51 -22.00 -26.43
N THR A 26 -41.46 -23.28 -26.04
CA THR A 26 -41.01 -23.68 -24.69
C THR A 26 -39.55 -23.30 -24.46
N THR A 27 -38.68 -23.50 -25.44
CA THR A 27 -37.26 -23.12 -25.40
C THR A 27 -37.08 -21.61 -25.24
N LEU A 28 -37.81 -20.80 -26.03
CA LEU A 28 -37.78 -19.34 -25.92
C LEU A 28 -38.29 -18.85 -24.56
N ARG A 29 -39.35 -19.45 -24.03
CA ARG A 29 -39.86 -19.12 -22.69
C ARG A 29 -38.82 -19.40 -21.61
N TYR A 30 -38.10 -20.52 -21.72
CA TYR A 30 -37.02 -20.85 -20.79
C TYR A 30 -35.84 -19.87 -20.92
N ALA A 31 -35.41 -19.55 -22.15
CA ALA A 31 -34.37 -18.56 -22.40
C ALA A 31 -34.73 -17.19 -21.83
N ASN A 32 -35.99 -16.77 -21.95
CA ASN A 32 -36.47 -15.51 -21.37
C ASN A 32 -36.41 -15.52 -19.84
N ARG A 33 -36.73 -16.63 -19.18
CA ARG A 33 -36.55 -16.78 -17.73
C ARG A 33 -35.07 -16.72 -17.33
N ALA A 34 -34.21 -17.44 -18.06
CA ALA A 34 -32.78 -17.48 -17.80
C ALA A 34 -32.10 -16.12 -17.98
N LYS A 35 -32.54 -15.30 -18.94
CA LYS A 35 -32.09 -13.91 -19.13
C LYS A 35 -32.23 -13.06 -17.86
N ASN A 36 -33.24 -13.34 -17.04
CA ASN A 36 -33.51 -12.58 -15.82
C ASN A 36 -32.68 -13.04 -14.61
N ILE A 37 -31.89 -14.11 -14.76
CA ILE A 37 -31.00 -14.58 -13.69
C ILE A 37 -29.81 -13.64 -13.60
N LYS A 38 -29.65 -12.98 -12.45
CA LYS A 38 -28.53 -12.07 -12.18
C LYS A 38 -27.40 -12.82 -11.49
N ASN A 39 -26.26 -12.96 -12.18
CA ASN A 39 -25.03 -13.44 -11.56
C ASN A 39 -24.21 -12.26 -11.01
N GLN A 40 -23.43 -12.51 -9.97
CA GLN A 40 -22.45 -11.56 -9.42
C GLN A 40 -21.04 -12.15 -9.57
N PRO A 41 -20.42 -12.06 -10.76
CA PRO A 41 -19.06 -12.53 -10.95
C PRO A 41 -18.08 -11.66 -10.16
N ARG A 42 -17.23 -12.29 -9.37
CA ARG A 42 -16.11 -11.72 -8.62
C ARG A 42 -14.83 -12.41 -9.08
N ILE A 43 -13.75 -11.64 -9.17
CA ILE A 43 -12.42 -12.21 -9.43
C ILE A 43 -12.06 -13.06 -8.21
N ASN A 44 -11.78 -14.33 -8.44
CA ASN A 44 -11.25 -15.20 -7.39
C ASN A 44 -9.77 -14.88 -7.26
N GLU A 45 -9.43 -14.00 -6.33
CA GLU A 45 -8.05 -13.81 -5.89
C GLU A 45 -7.67 -15.00 -4.99
N ASP A 46 -6.47 -15.53 -5.15
CA ASP A 46 -5.96 -16.53 -4.22
C ASP A 46 -5.85 -15.91 -2.82
N PRO A 47 -6.12 -16.67 -1.74
CA PRO A 47 -6.09 -16.14 -0.38
C PRO A 47 -4.73 -15.56 0.00
N LYS A 48 -3.65 -16.03 -0.66
CA LYS A 48 -2.30 -15.50 -0.53
C LYS A 48 -2.17 -14.12 -1.18
N ASP A 49 -2.65 -13.96 -2.41
CA ASP A 49 -2.58 -12.69 -3.15
C ASP A 49 -3.43 -11.61 -2.51
N ALA A 50 -4.62 -11.97 -2.01
CA ALA A 50 -5.48 -11.07 -1.26
C ALA A 50 -4.80 -10.56 0.03
N LEU A 51 -4.01 -11.41 0.70
CA LEU A 51 -3.25 -11.04 1.89
C LEU A 51 -2.04 -10.15 1.54
N LEU A 52 -1.31 -10.51 0.48
CA LEU A 52 -0.20 -9.72 -0.04
C LEU A 52 -0.64 -8.30 -0.41
N ARG A 53 -1.76 -8.17 -1.13
CA ARG A 53 -2.35 -6.87 -1.48
C ARG A 53 -2.68 -6.02 -0.25
N LYS A 54 -3.32 -6.62 0.76
CA LYS A 54 -3.63 -5.92 2.02
C LYS A 54 -2.38 -5.47 2.77
N PHE A 55 -1.33 -6.28 2.80
CA PHE A 55 -0.06 -5.87 3.41
C PHE A 55 0.60 -4.71 2.67
N HIS A 56 0.55 -4.68 1.34
CA HIS A 56 1.06 -3.54 0.57
C HIS A 56 0.23 -2.26 0.79
N GLU A 57 -1.10 -2.37 0.79
CA GLU A 57 -1.99 -1.25 1.09
C GLU A 57 -1.71 -0.68 2.49
N GLU A 58 -1.50 -1.53 3.50
CA GLU A 58 -1.20 -1.08 4.85
C GLU A 58 0.23 -0.51 4.98
N ILE A 59 1.24 -1.10 4.33
CA ILE A 59 2.60 -0.53 4.28
C ILE A 59 2.57 0.86 3.63
N ALA A 60 1.87 1.02 2.50
CA ALA A 60 1.74 2.30 1.81
C ALA A 60 1.08 3.35 2.71
N ARG A 61 -0.01 2.97 3.40
CA ARG A 61 -0.71 3.84 4.35
C ARG A 61 0.16 4.25 5.54
N LEU A 62 0.91 3.32 6.13
CA LEU A 62 1.79 3.64 7.25
C LEU A 62 2.98 4.51 6.83
N ARG A 63 3.55 4.27 5.63
CA ARG A 63 4.58 5.14 5.04
C ARG A 63 4.04 6.55 4.79
N GLU A 64 2.81 6.69 4.30
CA GLU A 64 2.15 7.99 4.13
C GLU A 64 1.96 8.70 5.48
N GLN A 65 1.59 7.99 6.55
CA GLN A 65 1.47 8.57 7.89
C GLN A 65 2.80 9.11 8.44
N LEU A 66 3.92 8.44 8.15
CA LEU A 66 5.25 8.92 8.50
C LEU A 66 5.64 10.16 7.67
N GLY A 67 5.41 10.14 6.35
CA GLY A 67 5.74 11.27 5.46
C GLY A 67 4.86 12.51 5.69
N ALA A 68 3.58 12.32 6.00
CA ALA A 68 2.65 13.42 6.26
C ALA A 68 3.00 14.21 7.53
N LYS A 69 3.44 13.54 8.61
CA LYS A 69 3.88 14.18 9.85
C LYS A 69 5.20 14.97 9.70
N GLY A 70 6.08 14.60 8.76
CA GLY A 70 7.33 15.33 8.47
C GLY A 70 7.20 16.53 7.53
N SER A 71 6.11 16.62 6.76
CA SER A 71 5.98 17.58 5.65
C SER A 71 5.44 18.98 6.00
N GLY A 72 5.22 19.28 7.28
CA GLY A 72 4.67 20.55 7.75
C GLY A 72 5.51 21.81 7.47
N SER A 73 6.77 21.68 7.05
CA SER A 73 7.72 22.80 6.97
C SER A 73 8.39 23.02 5.60
N LYS A 74 8.16 22.19 4.57
CA LYS A 74 8.89 22.29 3.28
C LYS A 74 8.14 22.95 2.11
N LYS A 75 6.88 23.39 2.25
CA LYS A 75 6.11 23.98 1.12
C LYS A 75 6.48 25.43 0.71
N SER A 76 7.47 26.08 1.32
CA SER A 76 7.81 27.49 1.01
C SER A 76 8.88 27.68 -0.09
N ARG A 77 9.64 26.66 -0.52
CA ARG A 77 10.81 26.88 -1.41
C ARG A 77 10.76 26.26 -2.82
N ARG A 78 9.64 25.67 -3.25
CA ARG A 78 9.49 25.15 -4.62
C ARG A 78 8.41 25.87 -5.42
N SER A 79 8.49 27.20 -5.47
CA SER A 79 7.94 27.97 -6.59
C SER A 79 9.11 28.50 -7.40
N ARG A 80 9.19 28.09 -8.69
CA ARG A 80 10.26 28.30 -9.69
C ARG A 80 11.30 27.18 -9.82
N ASN A 81 10.90 26.06 -10.41
CA ASN A 81 11.23 25.85 -11.81
C ASN A 81 10.48 24.64 -12.39
N LYS A 82 10.21 24.80 -13.67
CA LYS A 82 9.28 24.09 -14.52
C LYS A 82 10.01 22.99 -15.31
N ASP A 83 9.23 22.00 -15.73
CA ASP A 83 9.46 21.09 -16.85
C ASP A 83 10.41 19.89 -16.67
N GLY A 84 9.90 18.69 -16.97
CA GLY A 84 10.70 17.52 -17.39
C GLY A 84 10.40 16.23 -16.64
N ALA A 85 9.82 15.27 -17.36
CA ALA A 85 9.39 13.96 -16.87
C ALA A 85 10.54 13.00 -16.49
N SER A 86 10.35 12.27 -15.39
CA SER A 86 10.62 10.83 -15.23
C SER A 86 10.37 10.45 -13.77
N ASN A 87 9.20 9.88 -13.48
CA ASN A 87 8.92 9.21 -12.20
C ASN A 87 9.50 7.80 -12.31
N ASP A 88 10.69 7.59 -11.78
CA ASP A 88 11.03 6.34 -11.14
C ASP A 88 12.25 6.54 -10.23
N ASP A 89 12.14 5.96 -9.04
CA ASP A 89 13.26 5.52 -8.22
C ASP A 89 14.10 6.56 -7.46
N LYS A 90 13.49 7.25 -6.46
CA LYS A 90 14.22 7.88 -5.33
C LYS A 90 13.37 7.94 -4.06
N ASN A 91 13.14 6.80 -3.40
CA ASN A 91 12.50 6.78 -2.07
C ASN A 91 13.39 6.18 -0.96
N GLU A 92 14.66 5.84 -1.24
CA GLU A 92 15.58 5.34 -0.21
C GLU A 92 16.45 6.44 0.43
N ASP A 93 16.62 7.60 -0.22
CA ASP A 93 17.50 8.68 0.27
C ASP A 93 16.81 9.69 1.23
N ASP A 94 15.47 9.74 1.32
CA ASP A 94 14.75 10.80 2.07
C ASP A 94 14.66 10.53 3.59
N HIS A 95 14.85 9.27 4.04
CA HIS A 95 14.80 8.93 5.47
C HIS A 95 16.07 9.35 6.23
N ASN A 96 17.22 9.39 5.57
CA ASN A 96 18.51 9.68 6.20
C ASN A 96 18.64 11.18 6.52
N ASP A 97 18.05 12.05 5.69
CA ASP A 97 18.08 13.51 5.86
C ASP A 97 17.17 14.00 7.01
N GLU A 98 16.06 13.31 7.27
CA GLU A 98 15.14 13.68 8.35
C GLU A 98 15.70 13.28 9.74
N GLU A 99 16.30 12.09 9.86
CA GLU A 99 16.96 11.65 11.10
C GLU A 99 18.16 12.54 11.46
N LEU A 100 18.95 12.95 10.46
CA LEU A 100 20.07 13.88 10.65
C LEU A 100 19.59 15.25 11.16
N TYR A 101 18.48 15.76 10.61
CA TYR A 101 17.89 17.04 11.00
C TYR A 101 17.33 17.03 12.42
N LEU A 102 16.62 15.95 12.82
CA LEU A 102 16.15 15.80 14.19
C LEU A 102 17.30 15.74 15.19
N LYS A 103 18.38 15.02 14.85
CA LYS A 103 19.57 14.91 15.69
C LYS A 103 20.29 16.26 15.86
N GLU A 104 20.47 17.00 14.78
CA GLU A 104 21.08 18.34 14.81
C GLU A 104 20.24 19.32 15.66
N GLN A 105 18.91 19.21 15.59
CA GLN A 105 17.99 20.03 16.39
C GLN A 105 18.09 19.68 17.88
N GLN A 106 18.25 18.40 18.21
CA GLN A 106 18.40 17.92 19.57
C GLN A 106 19.75 18.32 20.19
N ASP A 107 20.82 18.31 19.40
CA ASP A 107 22.15 18.77 19.82
C ASP A 107 22.18 20.29 20.08
N LYS A 108 21.53 21.09 19.22
CA LYS A 108 21.35 22.54 19.46
C LYS A 108 20.59 22.84 20.75
N LEU A 109 19.51 22.08 21.02
CA LEU A 109 18.73 22.21 22.25
C LEU A 109 19.57 21.88 23.50
N ASN A 110 20.44 20.87 23.39
CA ASN A 110 21.38 20.47 24.46
C ASN A 110 22.48 21.53 24.70
N GLU A 111 22.99 22.16 23.65
CA GLU A 111 23.94 23.28 23.77
C GLU A 111 23.29 24.51 24.40
N GLU A 112 22.05 24.83 24.01
CA GLU A 112 21.31 25.94 24.58
C GLU A 112 21.05 25.73 26.09
N LYS A 113 20.66 24.50 26.50
CA LYS A 113 20.59 24.08 27.92
C LYS A 113 21.89 24.36 28.67
N ARG A 114 23.04 23.98 28.10
CA ARG A 114 24.37 24.20 28.71
C ARG A 114 24.70 25.69 28.83
N SER A 115 24.33 26.49 27.84
CA SER A 115 24.59 27.93 27.83
C SER A 115 23.76 28.68 28.89
N ILE A 116 22.49 28.31 29.06
CA ILE A 116 21.61 28.85 30.11
C ILE A 116 22.14 28.46 31.49
N PHE A 117 22.66 27.24 31.63
CA PHE A 117 23.30 26.78 32.86
C PHE A 117 24.62 27.53 33.19
N GLN A 118 25.29 28.15 32.22
CA GLN A 118 26.52 28.89 32.50
C GLN A 118 26.29 30.39 32.79
N LYS A 119 25.15 30.96 32.37
CA LYS A 119 24.82 32.36 32.65
C LYS A 119 24.58 32.54 34.16
N LYS A 120 25.50 33.25 34.83
CA LYS A 120 25.49 33.56 36.27
C LYS A 120 24.64 34.78 36.67
N ASN A 121 24.06 35.50 35.71
CA ASN A 121 23.35 36.77 35.93
C ASN A 121 21.82 36.69 35.80
N LEU A 122 21.24 35.48 35.77
CA LEU A 122 19.79 35.28 35.77
C LEU A 122 19.32 35.06 37.20
N ASN A 123 18.13 35.58 37.55
CA ASN A 123 17.48 35.22 38.81
C ASN A 123 17.33 33.69 38.84
N GLU A 124 17.69 33.05 39.95
CA GLU A 124 17.71 31.59 40.11
C GLU A 124 16.38 30.94 39.68
N THR A 125 15.28 31.66 39.93
CA THR A 125 13.91 31.32 39.52
C THR A 125 13.68 31.29 38.01
N GLU A 126 14.21 32.25 37.25
CA GLU A 126 14.05 32.30 35.78
C GLU A 126 14.79 31.15 35.10
N ARG A 127 15.94 30.76 35.67
CA ARG A 127 16.75 29.65 35.19
C ARG A 127 16.08 28.30 35.44
N GLU A 128 15.45 28.11 36.59
CA GLU A 128 14.66 26.89 36.87
C GLU A 128 13.46 26.75 35.93
N ILE A 129 12.74 27.85 35.66
CA ILE A 129 11.61 27.85 34.73
C ILE A 129 12.06 27.45 33.31
N MET A 130 13.16 28.02 32.81
CA MET A 130 13.70 27.64 31.49
C MET A 130 14.19 26.19 31.42
N LEU A 131 14.81 25.68 32.49
CA LEU A 131 15.26 24.29 32.54
C LEU A 131 14.07 23.33 32.45
N LYS A 132 12.99 23.63 33.17
CA LYS A 132 11.75 22.83 33.14
C LYS A 132 11.09 22.84 31.76
N GLU A 133 10.99 24.00 31.12
CA GLU A 133 10.40 24.11 29.77
C GLU A 133 11.22 23.32 28.72
N LEU A 134 12.56 23.33 28.84
CA LEU A 134 13.43 22.56 27.95
C LEU A 134 13.41 21.05 28.23
N GLU A 135 13.14 20.61 29.47
CA GLU A 135 12.88 19.20 29.76
C GLU A 135 11.54 18.74 29.19
N GLU A 136 10.48 19.52 29.33
CA GLU A 136 9.17 19.23 28.74
C GLU A 136 9.25 19.11 27.22
N LYS A 137 9.91 20.04 26.53
CA LYS A 137 10.15 19.97 25.08
C LYS A 137 10.96 18.74 24.69
N GLN A 138 11.96 18.35 25.48
CA GLN A 138 12.77 17.18 25.18
C GLN A 138 11.96 15.88 25.35
N GLN A 139 11.09 15.81 26.36
CA GLN A 139 10.17 14.68 26.53
C GLN A 139 9.10 14.60 25.43
N GLU A 140 8.67 15.74 24.88
CA GLU A 140 7.73 15.78 23.76
C GLU A 140 8.38 15.26 22.47
N ILE A 141 9.60 15.73 22.14
CA ILE A 141 10.38 15.23 21.01
C ILE A 141 10.64 13.73 21.15
N GLN A 142 10.98 13.27 22.35
CA GLN A 142 11.26 11.86 22.60
C GLN A 142 10.02 10.98 22.42
N ARG A 143 8.85 11.44 22.89
CA ARG A 143 7.57 10.75 22.65
C ARG A 143 7.24 10.68 21.16
N GLU A 144 7.44 11.75 20.40
CA GLU A 144 7.21 11.73 18.94
C GLU A 144 8.18 10.76 18.24
N GLN A 145 9.45 10.74 18.64
CA GLN A 145 10.45 9.80 18.12
C GLN A 145 10.07 8.34 18.42
N ASP A 146 9.60 8.05 19.64
CA ASP A 146 9.16 6.71 20.03
C ASP A 146 7.93 6.25 19.21
N GLU A 147 6.94 7.14 19.02
CA GLU A 147 5.77 6.87 18.16
C GLU A 147 6.19 6.59 16.71
N ARG A 148 7.09 7.40 16.15
CA ARG A 148 7.61 7.19 14.78
C ARG A 148 8.33 5.85 14.67
N ARG A 149 9.16 5.51 15.68
CA ARG A 149 9.90 4.26 15.73
C ARG A 149 8.98 3.04 15.81
N GLU A 150 7.89 3.12 16.57
CA GLU A 150 6.89 2.04 16.63
C GLU A 150 6.24 1.76 15.27
N VAL A 151 5.85 2.82 14.55
CA VAL A 151 5.28 2.69 13.20
C VAL A 151 6.30 2.12 12.24
N GLN A 152 7.56 2.56 12.31
CA GLN A 152 8.65 2.05 11.47
C GLN A 152 8.95 0.57 11.73
N ASN A 153 8.98 0.15 13.00
CA ASN A 153 9.11 -1.26 13.37
C ASN A 153 7.98 -2.11 12.80
N LYS A 154 6.75 -1.57 12.77
CA LYS A 154 5.58 -2.27 12.22
C LYS A 154 5.67 -2.43 10.70
N ILE A 155 6.21 -1.44 9.99
CA ILE A 155 6.51 -1.53 8.56
C ILE A 155 7.54 -2.64 8.31
N GLN A 156 8.68 -2.62 9.01
CA GLN A 156 9.73 -3.65 8.86
C GLN A 156 9.23 -5.08 9.17
N GLN A 157 8.35 -5.22 10.17
CA GLN A 157 7.73 -6.51 10.47
C GLN A 157 6.79 -7.00 9.37
N MET A 158 6.11 -6.11 8.64
CA MET A 158 5.29 -6.50 7.49
C MET A 158 6.16 -6.82 6.26
N GLU A 159 7.21 -6.05 6.01
CA GLU A 159 8.16 -6.27 4.91
C GLU A 159 8.93 -7.59 5.06
N SER A 160 9.39 -7.91 6.26
CA SER A 160 10.06 -9.21 6.52
C SER A 160 9.13 -10.41 6.30
N LYS A 161 7.83 -10.26 6.53
CA LYS A 161 6.83 -11.29 6.19
C LYS A 161 6.57 -11.41 4.69
N LEU A 162 6.91 -10.38 3.91
CA LEU A 162 6.82 -10.37 2.44
C LEU A 162 8.08 -10.93 1.76
N ILE A 163 9.22 -10.96 2.44
CA ILE A 163 10.49 -11.48 1.93
C ILE A 163 10.77 -12.84 2.59
N THR A 164 10.12 -13.91 2.11
CA THR A 164 10.46 -15.27 2.59
C THR A 164 11.52 -15.89 1.68
N GLY A 165 12.75 -16.02 2.16
CA GLY A 165 13.80 -16.80 1.48
C GLY A 165 14.68 -16.04 0.48
N GLY A 166 14.83 -14.71 0.61
CA GLY A 166 15.75 -13.91 -0.21
C GLY A 166 15.25 -13.52 -1.59
N LYS A 167 14.01 -13.90 -1.93
CA LYS A 167 13.26 -13.40 -3.09
C LYS A 167 11.95 -12.80 -2.61
N ASP A 168 11.55 -11.68 -3.19
CA ASP A 168 10.24 -11.09 -2.94
C ASP A 168 9.15 -12.10 -3.33
N ILE A 169 8.19 -12.35 -2.43
CA ILE A 169 7.11 -13.32 -2.69
C ILE A 169 6.40 -13.01 -4.01
N ILE A 170 6.23 -11.72 -4.36
CA ILE A 170 5.59 -11.25 -5.59
C ILE A 170 6.41 -11.62 -6.84
N THR A 171 7.73 -11.45 -6.78
CA THR A 171 8.61 -11.83 -7.90
C THR A 171 8.52 -13.34 -8.12
N HIS A 172 8.52 -14.12 -7.03
CA HIS A 172 8.39 -15.56 -7.11
C HIS A 172 7.03 -16.03 -7.62
N THR A 173 5.91 -15.44 -7.18
CA THR A 173 4.58 -15.80 -7.71
C THR A 173 4.44 -15.39 -9.18
N SER A 174 4.92 -14.22 -9.57
CA SER A 174 4.88 -13.76 -10.98
C SER A 174 5.70 -14.69 -11.89
N GLU A 175 6.91 -15.07 -11.48
CA GLU A 175 7.73 -16.06 -12.17
C GLU A 175 7.01 -17.42 -12.31
N GLN A 176 6.37 -17.90 -11.23
CA GLN A 176 5.60 -19.15 -11.25
C GLN A 176 4.39 -19.08 -12.20
N GLU A 177 3.67 -17.96 -12.22
CA GLU A 177 2.54 -17.74 -13.12
C GLU A 177 2.98 -17.70 -14.58
N GLU A 178 4.09 -17.03 -14.92
CA GLU A 178 4.64 -17.03 -16.28
C GLU A 178 5.03 -18.43 -16.74
N ILE A 179 5.67 -19.22 -15.88
CA ILE A 179 6.03 -20.62 -16.17
C ILE A 179 4.77 -21.44 -16.44
N LEU A 180 3.73 -21.30 -15.60
CA LEU A 180 2.46 -21.99 -15.78
C LEU A 180 1.75 -21.56 -17.07
N ARG A 181 1.83 -20.27 -17.41
CA ARG A 181 1.25 -19.71 -18.62
C ARG A 181 1.98 -20.21 -19.87
N GLN A 182 3.30 -20.28 -19.86
CA GLN A 182 4.11 -20.89 -20.92
C GLN A 182 3.77 -22.37 -21.08
N LYS A 183 3.69 -23.13 -19.98
CA LYS A 183 3.29 -24.55 -20.03
C LYS A 183 1.89 -24.72 -20.63
N ARG A 184 0.94 -23.87 -20.23
CA ARG A 184 -0.43 -23.87 -20.77
C ARG A 184 -0.46 -23.49 -22.25
N PHE A 185 0.40 -22.57 -22.69
CA PHE A 185 0.56 -22.18 -24.08
C PHE A 185 1.19 -23.30 -24.92
N CYS A 186 2.22 -23.96 -24.43
CA CYS A 186 2.84 -25.11 -25.09
C CYS A 186 1.86 -26.28 -25.21
N LEU A 187 1.11 -26.59 -24.15
CA LEU A 187 0.05 -27.61 -24.19
C LEU A 187 -1.03 -27.24 -25.20
N HIS A 188 -1.47 -25.98 -25.25
CA HIS A 188 -2.46 -25.56 -26.24
C HIS A 188 -1.98 -25.76 -27.68
N ASN A 189 -0.72 -25.45 -27.97
CA ASN A 189 -0.13 -25.68 -29.30
C ASN A 189 0.11 -27.16 -29.62
N LEU A 190 0.37 -28.01 -28.61
CA LEU A 190 0.57 -29.45 -28.81
C LEU A 190 -0.73 -30.21 -29.09
N TYR A 191 -1.88 -29.70 -28.64
CA TYR A 191 -3.19 -30.35 -28.76
C TYR A 191 -4.05 -29.82 -29.92
N PHE A 192 -3.57 -28.81 -30.67
CA PHE A 192 -4.30 -28.18 -31.78
C PHE A 192 -3.63 -28.38 -33.17
N TYR A 193 -2.67 -29.30 -33.27
CA TYR A 193 -2.18 -29.88 -34.52
C TYR A 193 -2.56 -31.36 -34.58
#